data_AF-A0A932B065-F1
#
_entry.id   AF-A0A932B065-F1
#
_cell.length_a   1.000
_cell.length_b   1.000
_cell.length_c   1.000
_cell.angle_alpha   90.00
_cell.angle_beta   90.00
_cell.angle_gamma   90.00
#
_symmetry.space_group_name_H-M   'P 1'
#
loop_
_entity.id
_entity.type
_entity.pdbx_description
1 polymer ?
#
loop_
_entity_poly.entity_id
_entity_poly.type
_entity_poly.pdbx_seq_one_letter_code
_entity_poly.pdbx_strand_id
1 'polypeptide(L)'
;MAMVMATGGHFASAVAAARLQKSRGRRLEVLTVHMRLLELVARLNRFRLVLLAPYASMAAPLASEQEAGRMRINPVLLALSAEELPESEYDRIARAFKAQVGNSYAATECPFFSYSCAHGWLHVNSDWVAVEPVDEDYRPVLPGKAAHTVLISNLANRVQPILRYDLGDSVLQQAGPCRCANPLPAIRVQGQSAEVLVFHTGSGDRVTIAPLAFATLTDRAPGLQMLQIVQTAPTRLRVRLQTQGADSNRVWATVQAEMKRLFAEHGLDHVALERAEEPPEQSKGGKFRQVVPLSDRPRS
;
A
#
# COMPACT_ATOMS: atom_id res chain seq x y z
N MET A 1 10.56 -21.52 9.54
CA MET A 1 10.21 -20.21 8.96
C MET A 1 9.75 -19.32 10.10
N ALA A 2 10.17 -18.06 10.13
CA ALA A 2 9.63 -17.09 11.08
C ALA A 2 8.88 -15.99 10.32
N MET A 3 7.79 -15.52 10.90
CA MET A 3 6.91 -14.47 10.37
C MET A 3 6.82 -13.35 11.40
N VAL A 4 7.01 -12.09 10.98
CA VAL A 4 6.88 -10.90 11.84
C VAL A 4 5.84 -9.97 11.21
N MET A 5 4.62 -9.98 11.73
CA MET A 5 3.45 -9.32 11.12
C MET A 5 2.41 -8.91 12.17
N ALA A 6 1.35 -8.20 11.80
CA ALA A 6 0.21 -8.01 12.69
C ALA A 6 -0.51 -9.36 12.92
N THR A 7 -0.68 -9.77 14.18
CA THR A 7 -1.27 -11.08 14.54
C THR A 7 -2.74 -11.02 14.98
N GLY A 8 -3.49 -9.99 14.58
CA GLY A 8 -4.91 -9.82 14.92
C GLY A 8 -5.63 -8.92 13.91
N GLY A 9 -6.97 -8.95 13.91
CA GLY A 9 -7.80 -8.14 13.02
C GLY A 9 -8.09 -8.78 11.65
N HIS A 10 -8.54 -7.96 10.70
CA HIS A 10 -9.00 -8.40 9.36
C HIS A 10 -7.87 -8.51 8.32
N PHE A 11 -6.60 -8.41 8.72
CA PHE A 11 -5.48 -8.42 7.77
C PHE A 11 -5.24 -9.80 7.15
N ALA A 12 -4.98 -9.82 5.84
CA ALA A 12 -4.73 -11.06 5.10
C ALA A 12 -3.53 -11.87 5.63
N SER A 13 -2.50 -11.18 6.14
CA SER A 13 -1.31 -11.77 6.75
C SER A 13 -1.64 -12.60 8.00
N ALA A 14 -2.55 -12.11 8.87
CA ALA A 14 -2.98 -12.82 10.06
C ALA A 14 -3.71 -14.14 9.72
N VAL A 15 -4.56 -14.13 8.69
CA VAL A 15 -5.25 -15.33 8.19
C VAL A 15 -4.26 -16.33 7.59
N ALA A 16 -3.30 -15.85 6.79
CA ALA A 16 -2.25 -16.69 6.21
C ALA A 16 -1.39 -17.37 7.30
N ALA A 17 -0.99 -16.62 8.32
CA ALA A 17 -0.24 -17.14 9.46
C ALA A 17 -1.03 -18.22 10.21
N ALA A 18 -2.31 -18.00 10.51
CA ALA A 18 -3.16 -18.98 11.19
C ALA A 18 -3.29 -20.29 10.39
N ARG A 19 -3.44 -20.21 9.07
CA ARG A 19 -3.47 -21.40 8.19
C ARG A 19 -2.13 -22.13 8.15
N LEU A 20 -1.03 -21.39 8.05
CA LEU A 20 0.31 -21.98 8.03
C LEU A 20 0.68 -22.61 9.38
N GLN A 21 0.26 -22.04 10.51
CA GLN A 21 0.45 -22.62 11.83
C GLN A 21 -0.23 -23.99 11.95
N LYS A 22 -1.47 -24.13 11.46
CA LYS A 22 -2.19 -25.42 11.44
C LYS A 22 -1.44 -26.50 10.66
N SER A 23 -0.78 -26.13 9.55
CA SER A 23 -0.09 -27.09 8.68
C SER A 23 1.38 -27.34 9.03
N ARG A 24 2.08 -26.37 9.61
CA ARG A 24 3.55 -26.43 9.84
C ARG A 24 3.95 -26.60 11.31
N GLY A 25 3.01 -26.48 12.25
CA GLY A 25 3.25 -26.70 13.68
C GLY A 25 4.50 -25.98 14.20
N ARG A 26 5.37 -26.70 14.92
CA ARG A 26 6.61 -26.16 15.53
C ARG A 26 7.67 -25.65 14.53
N ARG A 27 7.51 -25.87 13.22
CA ARG A 27 8.45 -25.38 12.18
C ARG A 27 8.15 -23.94 11.74
N LEU A 28 7.09 -23.34 12.28
CA LEU A 28 6.70 -21.96 12.05
C LEU A 28 6.65 -21.20 13.37
N GLU A 29 7.32 -20.06 13.42
CA GLU A 29 7.15 -19.08 14.49
C GLU A 29 6.47 -17.84 13.92
N VAL A 30 5.38 -17.40 14.54
CA VAL A 30 4.68 -16.17 14.18
C VAL A 30 4.80 -15.20 15.35
N LEU A 31 5.35 -14.02 15.07
CA LEU A 31 5.64 -12.97 16.02
C LEU A 31 4.88 -11.71 15.62
N THR A 32 4.40 -10.96 16.61
CA THR A 32 3.64 -9.74 16.35
C THR A 32 4.54 -8.52 16.23
N VAL A 33 4.27 -7.65 15.27
CA VAL A 33 4.97 -6.36 15.10
C VAL A 33 4.82 -5.44 16.32
N HIS A 34 3.81 -5.66 17.16
CA HIS A 34 3.61 -4.90 18.40
C HIS A 34 4.55 -5.34 19.54
N MET A 35 5.30 -6.43 19.38
CA MET A 35 6.32 -6.81 20.36
C MET A 35 7.47 -5.81 20.35
N ARG A 36 8.09 -5.61 21.52
CA ARG A 36 9.32 -4.81 21.61
C ARG A 36 10.43 -5.46 20.77
N LEU A 37 11.21 -4.66 20.04
CA LEU A 37 12.26 -5.14 19.14
C LEU A 37 13.24 -6.11 19.81
N LEU A 38 13.69 -5.81 21.03
CA LEU A 38 14.61 -6.68 21.77
C LEU A 38 14.00 -8.06 22.07
N GLU A 39 12.69 -8.13 22.28
CA GLU A 39 11.99 -9.39 22.52
C GLU A 39 11.86 -10.21 21.22
N LEU A 40 11.57 -9.54 20.09
CA LEU A 40 11.58 -10.16 18.76
C LEU A 40 12.95 -10.77 18.46
N VAL A 41 14.03 -10.01 18.65
CA VAL A 41 15.41 -10.48 18.46
C VAL A 41 15.71 -11.69 19.34
N ALA A 42 15.35 -11.64 20.63
CA ALA A 42 15.61 -12.74 21.55
C ALA A 42 14.86 -14.03 21.17
N ARG A 43 13.64 -13.93 20.62
CA ARG A 43 12.90 -15.09 20.11
C ARG A 43 13.48 -15.63 18.82
N LEU A 44 13.73 -14.75 17.84
CA LEU A 44 14.31 -15.12 16.54
C LEU A 44 15.69 -15.77 16.70
N ASN A 45 16.52 -15.31 17.63
CA ASN A 45 17.81 -15.94 17.95
C ASN A 45 17.68 -17.38 18.47
N ARG A 46 16.59 -17.70 19.19
CA ARG A 46 16.34 -19.04 19.73
C ARG A 46 15.73 -19.98 18.70
N PHE A 47 15.27 -19.46 17.58
CA PHE A 47 14.54 -20.22 16.57
C PHE A 47 15.38 -20.47 15.33
N ARG A 48 15.59 -21.76 15.01
CA ARG A 48 16.31 -22.15 13.78
C ARG A 48 15.44 -21.91 12.56
N LEU A 49 15.61 -20.75 11.93
CA LEU A 49 14.91 -20.35 10.73
C LEU A 49 15.83 -20.38 9.49
N VAL A 50 15.23 -20.74 8.36
CA VAL A 50 15.84 -20.62 7.02
C VAL A 50 15.18 -19.53 6.18
N LEU A 51 14.00 -19.08 6.59
CA LEU A 51 13.19 -18.05 5.93
C LEU A 51 12.63 -17.13 7.01
N LEU A 52 12.82 -15.83 6.84
CA LEU A 52 12.21 -14.78 7.63
C LEU A 52 11.25 -14.00 6.73
N ALA A 53 10.01 -13.79 7.16
CA ALA A 53 9.02 -13.03 6.42
C ALA A 53 8.46 -11.90 7.30
N PRO A 54 9.17 -10.75 7.38
CA PRO A 54 8.71 -9.59 8.12
C PRO A 54 7.94 -8.62 7.22
N TYR A 55 7.13 -7.75 7.82
CA TYR A 55 6.74 -6.50 7.15
C TYR A 55 7.99 -5.67 6.82
N ALA A 56 7.95 -4.92 5.71
CA ALA A 56 9.11 -4.16 5.26
C ALA A 56 9.57 -3.14 6.32
N SER A 57 8.64 -2.45 7.00
CA SER A 57 8.90 -1.60 8.17
C SER A 57 9.67 -2.25 9.32
N MET A 58 9.58 -3.58 9.48
CA MET A 58 10.35 -4.31 10.51
C MET A 58 11.70 -4.81 10.01
N ALA A 59 11.93 -4.85 8.69
CA ALA A 59 13.15 -5.38 8.12
C ALA A 59 14.37 -4.51 8.46
N ALA A 60 14.25 -3.18 8.37
CA ALA A 60 15.35 -2.26 8.65
C ALA A 60 15.76 -2.21 10.14
N PRO A 61 14.83 -2.15 11.12
CA PRO A 61 15.17 -2.32 12.53
C PRO A 61 15.86 -3.66 12.82
N LEU A 62 15.35 -4.77 12.26
CA LEU A 62 15.96 -6.09 12.45
C LEU A 62 17.36 -6.18 11.82
N ALA A 63 17.56 -5.57 10.64
CA ALA A 63 18.89 -5.46 10.02
C ALA A 63 19.87 -4.69 10.90
N SER A 64 19.44 -3.61 11.53
CA SER A 64 20.26 -2.83 12.47
C SER A 64 20.67 -3.66 13.70
N GLU A 65 19.78 -4.53 14.19
CA GLU A 65 20.08 -5.46 15.29
C GLU A 65 21.07 -6.57 14.88
N GLN A 66 21.00 -7.02 13.62
CA GLN A 66 21.94 -7.99 13.04
C GLN A 66 23.32 -7.35 12.82
N GLU A 67 23.39 -6.13 12.30
CA GLU A 67 24.62 -5.35 12.14
C GLU A 67 25.29 -5.08 13.50
N ALA A 68 24.50 -4.81 14.54
CA ALA A 68 24.99 -4.62 15.90
C ALA A 68 25.36 -5.93 16.62
N GLY A 69 25.20 -7.10 15.98
CA GLY A 69 25.53 -8.41 16.55
C GLY A 69 24.59 -8.91 17.66
N ARG A 70 23.53 -8.16 17.97
CA ARG A 70 22.50 -8.56 18.95
C ARG A 70 21.57 -9.63 18.36
N MET A 71 21.23 -9.49 17.08
CA MET A 71 20.58 -10.52 16.29
C MET A 71 21.64 -11.40 15.61
N ARG A 72 21.46 -12.72 15.67
CA ARG A 72 22.44 -13.74 15.25
C ARG A 72 21.74 -14.87 14.51
N ILE A 73 20.95 -14.50 13.50
CA ILE A 73 20.28 -15.46 12.62
C ILE A 73 21.01 -15.54 11.27
N ASN A 74 20.77 -16.61 10.52
CA ASN A 74 21.35 -16.83 9.20
C ASN A 74 20.28 -17.36 8.22
N PRO A 75 19.27 -16.54 7.86
CA PRO A 75 18.27 -16.93 6.87
C PRO A 75 18.91 -17.09 5.49
N VAL A 76 18.31 -17.92 4.65
CA VAL A 76 18.64 -17.97 3.21
C VAL A 76 17.87 -16.90 2.44
N LEU A 77 16.64 -16.61 2.88
CA LEU A 77 15.74 -15.66 2.25
C LEU A 77 15.02 -14.80 3.30
N LEU A 78 14.92 -13.51 3.02
CA LEU A 78 13.99 -12.59 3.64
C LEU A 78 12.89 -12.26 2.62
N ALA A 79 11.65 -12.63 2.93
CA ALA A 79 10.48 -12.35 2.09
C ALA A 79 9.71 -11.17 2.69
N LEU A 80 10.00 -9.96 2.22
CA LEU A 80 9.34 -8.74 2.68
C LEU A 80 7.94 -8.63 2.08
N SER A 81 7.02 -8.09 2.87
CA SER A 81 5.62 -7.91 2.47
C SER A 81 5.06 -6.57 2.94
N ALA A 82 3.87 -6.25 2.43
CA ALA A 82 2.97 -5.17 2.84
C ALA A 82 3.40 -3.73 2.48
N GLU A 83 4.69 -3.46 2.26
CA GLU A 83 5.21 -2.11 2.02
C GLU A 83 6.41 -2.16 1.05
N GLU A 84 6.62 -1.07 0.32
CA GLU A 84 7.80 -0.89 -0.54
C GLU A 84 8.89 -0.14 0.23
N LEU A 85 10.15 -0.56 0.03
CA LEU A 85 11.33 0.13 0.57
C LEU A 85 12.16 0.71 -0.57
N PRO A 86 12.98 1.74 -0.31
CA PRO A 86 14.01 2.17 -1.26
C PRO A 86 14.95 1.01 -1.63
N GLU A 87 15.43 0.97 -2.87
CA GLU A 87 16.36 -0.07 -3.35
C GLU A 87 17.62 -0.18 -2.47
N SER A 88 18.11 0.96 -1.97
CA SER A 88 19.26 1.01 -1.04
C SER A 88 19.02 0.27 0.28
N GLU A 89 17.78 0.22 0.77
CA GLU A 89 17.42 -0.52 1.98
C GLU A 89 17.37 -2.03 1.73
N TYR A 90 16.83 -2.47 0.59
CA TYR A 90 16.89 -3.88 0.20
C TYR A 90 18.33 -4.41 0.19
N ASP A 91 19.23 -3.65 -0.43
CA ASP A 91 20.67 -3.94 -0.50
C ASP A 91 21.33 -3.99 0.87
N ARG A 92 21.02 -3.03 1.75
CA ARG A 92 21.53 -3.00 3.13
C ARG A 92 21.07 -4.22 3.91
N ILE A 93 19.77 -4.53 3.87
CA ILE A 93 19.19 -5.69 4.56
C ILE A 93 19.82 -6.99 4.03
N ALA A 94 20.00 -7.13 2.72
CA ALA A 94 20.65 -8.30 2.13
C ALA A 94 22.08 -8.49 2.64
N ARG A 95 22.86 -7.41 2.75
CA ARG A 95 24.22 -7.43 3.31
C ARG A 95 24.24 -7.78 4.80
N ALA A 96 23.35 -7.17 5.59
CA ALA A 96 23.27 -7.40 7.04
C ALA A 96 23.03 -8.88 7.36
N PHE A 97 22.11 -9.53 6.64
CA PHE A 97 21.76 -10.93 6.84
C PHE A 97 22.56 -11.91 5.99
N LYS A 98 23.37 -11.43 5.03
CA LYS A 98 24.04 -12.25 4.00
C LYS A 98 23.06 -13.20 3.28
N ALA A 99 21.88 -12.68 2.97
CA ALA A 99 20.74 -13.44 2.48
C ALA A 99 20.11 -12.76 1.27
N GLN A 100 19.36 -13.52 0.48
CA GLN A 100 18.51 -12.94 -0.55
C GLN A 100 17.37 -12.18 0.12
N VAL A 101 17.01 -11.02 -0.44
CA VAL A 101 15.82 -10.27 -0.02
C VAL A 101 14.90 -10.19 -1.21
N GLY A 102 13.69 -10.71 -1.05
CA GLY A 102 12.64 -10.65 -2.06
C GLY A 102 11.43 -9.93 -1.50
N ASN A 103 10.67 -9.28 -2.36
CA ASN A 103 9.34 -8.78 -2.11
C ASN A 103 8.33 -9.38 -3.11
N SER A 104 7.05 -9.10 -2.85
CA SER A 104 5.94 -9.39 -3.74
C SER A 104 4.98 -8.22 -3.71
N TYR A 105 4.53 -7.75 -4.87
CA TYR A 105 3.37 -6.88 -4.96
C TYR A 105 2.09 -7.75 -4.93
N ALA A 106 1.19 -7.42 -4.03
CA ALA A 106 0.02 -8.21 -3.68
C ALA A 106 -1.12 -7.26 -3.30
N ALA A 107 -2.35 -7.74 -3.49
CA ALA A 107 -3.56 -7.03 -3.12
C ALA A 107 -4.50 -7.97 -2.35
N THR A 108 -5.45 -7.45 -1.59
CA THR A 108 -6.42 -8.32 -0.88
C THR A 108 -7.25 -9.12 -1.88
N GLU A 109 -7.55 -8.51 -3.02
CA GLU A 109 -8.30 -9.02 -4.16
C GLU A 109 -7.53 -10.12 -4.92
N CYS A 110 -6.20 -10.07 -4.89
CA CYS A 110 -5.32 -11.09 -5.44
C CYS A 110 -4.04 -11.17 -4.60
N PRO A 111 -3.96 -12.08 -3.61
CA PRO A 111 -2.82 -12.07 -2.67
C PRO A 111 -1.49 -12.60 -3.24
N PHE A 112 -1.52 -13.35 -4.35
CA PHE A 112 -0.34 -14.08 -4.87
C PHE A 112 -0.21 -13.92 -6.39
N PHE A 113 -0.03 -12.69 -6.88
CA PHE A 113 0.06 -12.44 -8.32
C PHE A 113 1.44 -12.01 -8.81
N SER A 114 2.39 -11.74 -7.92
CA SER A 114 3.75 -11.40 -8.33
C SER A 114 4.83 -11.91 -7.38
N TYR A 115 6.07 -11.97 -7.87
CA TYR A 115 7.26 -12.29 -7.08
C TYR A 115 8.49 -11.60 -7.65
N SER A 116 9.40 -11.18 -6.76
CA SER A 116 10.66 -10.56 -7.16
C SER A 116 11.64 -11.53 -7.81
N CYS A 117 12.41 -11.04 -8.78
CA CYS A 117 13.62 -11.68 -9.28
C CYS A 117 14.89 -10.94 -8.81
N ALA A 118 16.03 -11.57 -9.03
CA ALA A 118 17.35 -11.04 -8.66
C ALA A 118 17.74 -9.71 -9.36
N HIS A 119 16.96 -9.26 -10.35
CA HIS A 119 17.20 -8.00 -11.07
C HIS A 119 16.24 -6.87 -10.64
N GLY A 120 15.58 -7.02 -9.49
CA GLY A 120 14.69 -5.98 -8.94
C GLY A 120 13.43 -5.75 -9.78
N TRP A 121 12.93 -6.80 -10.44
CA TRP A 121 11.64 -6.80 -11.12
C TRP A 121 10.68 -7.77 -10.41
N LEU A 122 9.39 -7.48 -10.46
CA LEU A 122 8.32 -8.35 -10.00
C LEU A 122 7.73 -9.07 -11.20
N HIS A 123 7.95 -10.38 -11.31
CA HIS A 123 7.27 -11.18 -12.32
C HIS A 123 5.83 -11.42 -11.94
N VAL A 124 4.93 -11.22 -12.89
CA VAL A 124 3.50 -11.47 -12.75
C VAL A 124 3.22 -12.94 -13.08
N ASN A 125 2.44 -13.61 -12.23
CA ASN A 125 1.89 -14.95 -12.49
C ASN A 125 0.79 -14.86 -13.56
N SER A 126 1.16 -14.53 -14.80
CA SER A 126 0.23 -14.19 -15.88
C SER A 126 -0.65 -15.36 -16.35
N ASP A 127 -0.34 -16.57 -15.88
CA ASP A 127 -1.17 -17.77 -16.00
C ASP A 127 -2.38 -17.74 -15.06
N TRP A 128 -2.31 -17.02 -13.94
CA TRP A 128 -3.36 -16.96 -12.91
C TRP A 128 -4.05 -15.59 -12.81
N VAL A 129 -3.38 -14.54 -13.30
CA VAL A 129 -3.87 -13.17 -13.23
C VAL A 129 -3.65 -12.44 -14.56
N ALA A 130 -4.66 -11.76 -15.07
CA ALA A 130 -4.43 -10.76 -16.10
C ALA A 130 -4.10 -9.43 -15.40
N VAL A 131 -2.93 -8.88 -15.69
CA VAL A 131 -2.49 -7.56 -15.20
C VAL A 131 -2.45 -6.62 -16.39
N GLU A 132 -3.21 -5.52 -16.30
CA GLU A 132 -3.40 -4.55 -17.38
C GLU A 132 -3.01 -3.15 -16.89
N PRO A 133 -1.77 -2.71 -17.12
CA PRO A 133 -1.37 -1.33 -16.87
C PRO A 133 -2.11 -0.41 -17.86
N VAL A 134 -2.81 0.60 -17.34
CA VAL A 134 -3.64 1.52 -18.13
C VAL A 134 -3.37 2.99 -17.83
N ASP A 135 -3.72 3.86 -18.77
CA ASP A 135 -3.69 5.32 -18.60
C ASP A 135 -4.93 5.81 -17.83
N GLU A 136 -5.03 7.14 -17.66
CA GLU A 136 -6.14 7.80 -16.97
C GLU A 136 -7.52 7.55 -17.62
N ASP A 137 -7.52 7.22 -18.92
CA ASP A 137 -8.71 6.91 -19.69
C ASP A 137 -8.98 5.39 -19.76
N TYR A 138 -8.29 4.60 -18.93
CA TYR A 138 -8.37 3.13 -18.88
C TYR A 138 -7.97 2.43 -20.19
N ARG A 139 -7.10 3.05 -21.00
CA ARG A 139 -6.54 2.43 -22.20
C ARG A 139 -5.19 1.77 -21.89
N PRO A 140 -4.86 0.62 -22.50
CA PRO A 140 -3.59 -0.07 -22.26
C PRO A 140 -2.39 0.83 -22.54
N VAL A 141 -1.42 0.82 -21.63
CA VAL A 141 -0.15 1.53 -21.77
C VAL A 141 0.92 0.57 -22.33
N LEU A 142 1.74 1.06 -23.26
CA LEU A 142 2.83 0.26 -23.81
C LEU A 142 3.89 -0.03 -22.73
N PRO A 143 4.49 -1.23 -22.73
CA PRO A 143 5.64 -1.54 -21.89
C PRO A 143 6.75 -0.48 -21.99
N GLY A 144 7.37 -0.14 -20.85
CA GLY A 144 8.35 0.94 -20.71
C GLY A 144 7.77 2.32 -20.40
N LYS A 145 6.44 2.46 -20.37
CA LYS A 145 5.77 3.67 -19.90
C LYS A 145 5.10 3.44 -18.55
N ALA A 146 5.13 4.47 -17.71
CA ALA A 146 4.41 4.49 -16.43
C ALA A 146 2.89 4.44 -16.68
N ALA A 147 2.20 3.56 -15.96
CA ALA A 147 0.74 3.49 -16.00
C ALA A 147 0.11 4.44 -14.99
N HIS A 148 -1.08 4.97 -15.31
CA HIS A 148 -1.89 5.69 -14.33
C HIS A 148 -2.44 4.74 -13.28
N THR A 149 -2.82 3.52 -13.65
CA THR A 149 -3.23 2.48 -12.68
C THR A 149 -3.05 1.10 -13.29
N VAL A 150 -3.28 0.06 -12.49
CA VAL A 150 -3.29 -1.34 -12.90
C VAL A 150 -4.67 -1.92 -12.67
N LEU A 151 -5.24 -2.52 -13.72
CA LEU A 151 -6.41 -3.36 -13.60
C LEU A 151 -5.97 -4.82 -13.45
N ILE A 152 -6.64 -5.57 -12.58
CA ILE A 152 -6.40 -7.00 -12.41
C ILE A 152 -7.65 -7.84 -12.65
N SER A 153 -7.45 -9.00 -13.28
CA SER A 153 -8.46 -10.06 -13.33
C SER A 153 -7.89 -11.32 -12.68
N ASN A 154 -8.48 -11.75 -11.57
CA ASN A 154 -8.08 -12.96 -10.86
C ASN A 154 -8.75 -14.18 -11.49
N LEU A 155 -8.00 -14.91 -12.32
CA LEU A 155 -8.49 -16.05 -13.09
C LEU A 155 -8.44 -17.37 -12.29
N ALA A 156 -7.72 -17.37 -11.15
CA ALA A 156 -7.58 -18.54 -10.29
C ALA A 156 -8.69 -18.64 -9.23
N ASN A 157 -9.25 -17.51 -8.77
CA ASN A 157 -10.30 -17.50 -7.75
C ASN A 157 -11.69 -17.78 -8.35
N ARG A 158 -12.16 -19.02 -8.23
CA ARG A 158 -13.49 -19.45 -8.68
C ARG A 158 -14.63 -19.17 -7.70
N VAL A 159 -14.31 -18.82 -6.45
CA VAL A 159 -15.32 -18.54 -5.41
C VAL A 159 -15.81 -17.10 -5.53
N GLN A 160 -14.88 -16.17 -5.76
CA GLN A 160 -15.18 -14.75 -5.96
C GLN A 160 -14.31 -14.23 -7.11
N PRO A 161 -14.72 -14.45 -8.37
CA PRO A 161 -13.98 -13.94 -9.51
C PRO A 161 -14.04 -12.41 -9.51
N ILE A 162 -12.88 -11.79 -9.63
CA ILE A 162 -12.73 -10.34 -9.75
C ILE A 162 -12.14 -10.08 -11.13
N LEU A 163 -12.80 -9.25 -11.93
CA LEU A 163 -12.42 -8.96 -13.31
C LEU A 163 -12.18 -7.46 -13.48
N ARG A 164 -11.07 -7.10 -14.12
CA ARG A 164 -10.63 -5.73 -14.41
C ARG A 164 -10.75 -4.77 -13.21
N TYR A 165 -10.43 -5.23 -12.02
CA TYR A 165 -10.51 -4.41 -10.81
C TYR A 165 -9.32 -3.45 -10.73
N ASP A 166 -9.62 -2.18 -10.50
CA ASP A 166 -8.63 -1.10 -10.39
C ASP A 166 -7.90 -1.17 -9.04
N LEU A 167 -6.61 -1.51 -9.04
CA LEU A 167 -5.78 -1.52 -7.83
C LEU A 167 -5.44 -0.10 -7.34
N GLY A 168 -5.41 0.89 -8.24
CA GLY A 168 -5.03 2.26 -7.95
C GLY A 168 -3.53 2.45 -7.68
N ASP A 169 -2.70 1.50 -8.06
CA ASP A 169 -1.24 1.61 -7.99
C ASP A 169 -0.65 1.84 -9.39
N SER A 170 0.41 2.65 -9.45
CA SER A 170 1.13 2.92 -10.68
C SER A 170 2.25 1.90 -10.82
N VAL A 171 2.36 1.32 -12.01
CA VAL A 171 3.44 0.38 -12.32
C VAL A 171 4.12 0.73 -13.62
N LEU A 172 5.38 0.32 -13.72
CA LEU A 172 6.15 0.30 -14.94
C LEU A 172 6.31 -1.15 -15.39
N GLN A 173 5.75 -1.50 -16.55
CA GLN A 173 6.02 -2.80 -17.16
C GLN A 173 7.33 -2.78 -17.96
N GLN A 174 8.12 -3.84 -17.86
CA GLN A 174 9.38 -3.95 -18.59
C GLN A 174 9.15 -4.07 -20.11
N ALA A 175 9.85 -3.25 -20.91
CA ALA A 175 9.69 -3.19 -22.37
C ALA A 175 10.25 -4.39 -23.16
N GLY A 176 10.92 -5.32 -22.50
CA GLY A 176 11.56 -6.48 -23.13
C GLY A 176 11.80 -7.61 -22.13
N PRO A 177 12.45 -8.71 -22.55
CA PRO A 177 12.67 -9.87 -21.69
C PRO A 177 13.50 -9.50 -20.45
N CYS A 178 13.13 -10.06 -19.30
CA CYS A 178 13.88 -9.86 -18.08
C CYS A 178 15.24 -10.57 -18.15
N ARG A 179 16.28 -9.94 -17.60
CA ARG A 179 17.64 -10.50 -17.54
C ARG A 179 17.74 -11.78 -16.71
N CYS A 180 16.73 -12.08 -15.89
CA CYS A 180 16.63 -13.35 -15.17
C CYS A 180 16.20 -14.54 -16.06
N ALA A 181 15.94 -14.30 -17.36
CA ALA A 181 15.45 -15.28 -18.34
C ALA A 181 14.04 -15.84 -18.08
N ASN A 182 13.33 -15.32 -17.08
CA ASN A 182 11.93 -15.64 -16.87
C ASN A 182 11.06 -15.01 -17.97
N PRO A 183 10.23 -15.80 -18.68
CA PRO A 183 9.42 -15.30 -19.79
C PRO A 183 8.17 -14.51 -19.34
N LEU A 184 7.82 -14.57 -18.05
CA LEU A 184 6.62 -13.91 -17.53
C LEU A 184 6.77 -12.38 -17.53
N PRO A 185 5.67 -11.62 -17.74
CA PRO A 185 5.69 -10.17 -17.66
C PRO A 185 6.32 -9.68 -16.36
N ALA A 186 7.16 -8.65 -16.46
CA ALA A 186 7.90 -8.07 -15.34
C ALA A 186 7.44 -6.64 -15.11
N ILE A 187 7.15 -6.28 -13.85
CA ILE A 187 6.71 -4.94 -13.45
C ILE A 187 7.55 -4.40 -12.29
N ARG A 188 7.55 -3.08 -12.13
CA ARG A 188 7.97 -2.38 -10.91
C ARG A 188 6.80 -1.52 -10.43
N VAL A 189 6.57 -1.52 -9.13
CA VAL A 189 5.63 -0.59 -8.51
C VAL A 189 6.33 0.77 -8.43
N GLN A 190 5.65 1.82 -8.84
CA GLN A 190 6.14 3.20 -8.73
C GLN A 190 5.52 3.92 -7.52
N GLY A 191 4.65 3.23 -6.80
CA GLY A 191 3.85 3.73 -5.68
C GLY A 191 2.36 3.73 -6.01
N GLN A 192 1.56 4.10 -5.02
CA GLN A 192 0.13 4.34 -5.24
C GLN A 192 -0.02 5.49 -6.23
N SER A 193 -0.95 5.36 -7.19
CA SER A 193 -1.22 6.39 -8.18
C SER A 193 -1.78 7.62 -7.50
N ALA A 194 -0.86 8.51 -7.10
CA ALA A 194 -1.05 9.76 -6.38
C ALA A 194 -2.50 10.01 -5.91
N GLU A 195 -2.93 9.32 -4.84
CA GLU A 195 -4.09 9.75 -4.06
C GLU A 195 -3.68 10.91 -3.12
N VAL A 196 -2.62 11.65 -3.44
CA VAL A 196 -2.10 12.74 -2.59
C VAL A 196 -2.61 14.08 -3.10
N LEU A 197 -3.02 14.94 -2.17
CA LEU A 197 -3.34 16.32 -2.49
C LEU A 197 -2.03 17.13 -2.50
N VAL A 198 -1.83 17.88 -3.58
CA VAL A 198 -0.69 18.80 -3.70
C VAL A 198 -1.20 20.23 -3.61
N PHE A 199 -0.57 21.01 -2.73
CA PHE A 199 -0.85 22.42 -2.51
C PHE A 199 0.45 23.21 -2.51
N HIS A 200 0.31 24.53 -2.55
CA HIS A 200 1.39 25.48 -2.30
C HIS A 200 1.01 26.37 -1.12
N THR A 201 1.94 26.62 -0.20
CA THR A 201 1.74 27.62 0.87
C THR A 201 1.66 29.03 0.30
N GLY A 202 1.30 30.02 1.13
CA GLY A 202 1.40 31.43 0.75
C GLY A 202 2.82 31.89 0.38
N SER A 203 3.86 31.18 0.84
CA SER A 203 5.27 31.39 0.46
C SER A 203 5.68 30.67 -0.83
N GLY A 204 4.81 29.82 -1.41
CA GLY A 204 5.07 29.05 -2.63
C GLY A 204 5.62 27.65 -2.39
N ASP A 205 5.88 27.27 -1.14
CA ASP A 205 6.43 25.96 -0.79
C ASP A 205 5.42 24.84 -1.09
N ARG A 206 5.89 23.76 -1.73
CA ARG A 206 5.04 22.63 -2.10
C ARG A 206 4.73 21.78 -0.86
N VAL A 207 3.44 21.58 -0.58
CA VAL A 207 2.94 20.71 0.49
C VAL A 207 2.19 19.54 -0.13
N THR A 208 2.48 18.32 0.36
CA THR A 208 1.81 17.10 -0.08
C THR A 208 1.09 16.48 1.11
N ILE A 209 -0.24 16.31 1.01
CA ILE A 209 -1.08 15.69 2.04
C ILE A 209 -1.54 14.32 1.53
N ALA A 210 -1.13 13.26 2.22
CA ALA A 210 -1.52 11.89 1.88
C ALA A 210 -2.91 11.51 2.44
N PRO A 211 -3.63 10.54 1.84
CA PRO A 211 -4.95 10.09 2.31
C PRO A 211 -4.97 9.73 3.79
N LEU A 212 -3.88 9.13 4.29
CA LEU A 212 -3.76 8.71 5.68
C LEU A 212 -3.93 9.86 6.68
N ALA A 213 -3.59 11.10 6.29
CA ALA A 213 -3.82 12.28 7.14
C ALA A 213 -5.32 12.49 7.44
N PHE A 214 -6.20 12.03 6.53
CA PHE A 214 -7.65 12.10 6.67
C PHE A 214 -8.27 10.84 7.30
N ALA A 215 -7.51 9.75 7.45
CA ALA A 215 -8.02 8.50 8.02
C ALA A 215 -8.52 8.68 9.46
N THR A 216 -7.94 9.61 10.22
CA THR A 216 -8.37 9.90 11.59
C THR A 216 -9.72 10.63 11.68
N LEU A 217 -10.25 11.14 10.55
CA LEU A 217 -11.52 11.88 10.55
C LEU A 217 -12.72 11.00 10.89
N THR A 218 -12.71 9.72 10.47
CA THR A 218 -13.77 8.77 10.84
C THR A 218 -13.80 8.49 12.34
N ASP A 219 -12.64 8.50 13.01
CA ASP A 219 -12.57 8.33 14.46
C ASP A 219 -13.04 9.57 15.22
N ARG A 220 -12.80 10.77 14.65
CA ARG A 220 -13.11 12.07 15.27
C ARG A 220 -14.50 12.60 14.97
N ALA A 221 -15.17 12.08 13.94
CA ALA A 221 -16.52 12.48 13.55
C ALA A 221 -17.52 11.33 13.71
N PRO A 222 -18.10 11.13 14.92
CA PRO A 222 -19.10 10.10 15.15
C PRO A 222 -20.27 10.18 14.16
N GLY A 223 -20.60 9.06 13.53
CA GLY A 223 -21.66 8.96 12.54
C GLY A 223 -21.21 9.19 11.08
N LEU A 224 -19.93 9.50 10.84
CA LEU A 224 -19.31 9.48 9.52
C LEU A 224 -19.02 8.03 9.10
N GLN A 225 -19.69 7.54 8.06
CA GLN A 225 -19.41 6.23 7.47
C GLN A 225 -18.36 6.29 6.37
N MET A 226 -18.50 7.24 5.45
CA MET A 226 -17.56 7.43 4.35
C MET A 226 -17.34 8.90 4.08
N LEU A 227 -16.10 9.21 3.71
CA LEU A 227 -15.62 10.54 3.37
C LEU A 227 -14.88 10.46 2.05
N GLN A 228 -15.19 11.37 1.13
CA GLN A 228 -14.42 11.53 -0.10
C GLN A 228 -14.06 13.00 -0.30
N ILE A 229 -12.79 13.27 -0.58
CA ILE A 229 -12.22 14.60 -0.74
C ILE A 229 -11.79 14.74 -2.20
N VAL A 230 -12.35 15.73 -2.89
CA VAL A 230 -12.11 15.99 -4.31
C VAL A 230 -11.49 17.37 -4.47
N GLN A 231 -10.27 17.45 -5.01
CA GLN A 231 -9.64 18.73 -5.33
C GLN A 231 -10.18 19.25 -6.65
N THR A 232 -10.91 20.37 -6.57
CA THR A 232 -11.64 20.97 -7.70
C THR A 232 -10.93 22.19 -8.28
N ALA A 233 -10.02 22.77 -7.50
CA ALA A 233 -9.08 23.80 -7.92
C ALA A 233 -7.80 23.69 -7.06
N PRO A 234 -6.68 24.34 -7.43
CA PRO A 234 -5.43 24.27 -6.66
C PRO A 234 -5.61 24.54 -5.17
N THR A 235 -6.55 25.41 -4.80
CA THR A 235 -6.85 25.80 -3.42
C THR A 235 -8.29 25.52 -3.00
N ARG A 236 -9.01 24.60 -3.67
CA ARG A 236 -10.41 24.27 -3.34
C ARG A 236 -10.67 22.77 -3.30
N LEU A 237 -11.25 22.32 -2.20
CA LEU A 237 -11.71 20.95 -2.00
C LEU A 237 -13.23 20.89 -1.88
N ARG A 238 -13.82 19.94 -2.59
CA ARG A 238 -15.19 19.49 -2.41
C ARG A 238 -15.19 18.21 -1.59
N VAL A 239 -16.02 18.14 -0.56
CA VAL A 239 -16.04 17.05 0.42
C VAL A 239 -17.41 16.39 0.41
N ARG A 240 -17.44 15.09 0.09
CA ARG A 240 -18.64 14.25 0.08
C ARG A 240 -18.67 13.41 1.35
N LEU A 241 -19.86 13.29 1.94
CA LEU A 241 -20.08 12.60 3.20
C LEU A 241 -21.16 11.53 3.03
N GLN A 242 -20.95 10.38 3.64
CA GLN A 242 -22.02 9.44 3.95
C GLN A 242 -22.12 9.29 5.46
N THR A 243 -23.32 9.48 6.00
CA THR A 243 -23.57 9.47 7.44
C THR A 243 -24.59 8.40 7.82
N GLN A 244 -24.44 7.79 8.99
CA GLN A 244 -25.39 6.82 9.54
C GLN A 244 -25.74 7.18 10.98
N GLY A 245 -27.04 7.29 11.26
CA GLY A 245 -27.56 7.50 12.62
C GLY A 245 -27.17 8.83 13.26
N ALA A 246 -26.63 9.78 12.48
CA ALA A 246 -26.21 11.09 12.95
C ALA A 246 -26.68 12.20 12.01
N ASP A 247 -26.87 13.41 12.57
CA ASP A 247 -27.15 14.60 11.79
C ASP A 247 -25.95 14.97 10.90
N SER A 248 -26.18 14.96 9.60
CA SER A 248 -25.17 15.24 8.58
C SER A 248 -24.56 16.64 8.71
N ASN A 249 -25.32 17.63 9.20
CA ASN A 249 -24.80 18.97 9.46
C ASN A 249 -23.78 19.00 10.60
N ARG A 250 -24.05 18.24 11.66
CA ARG A 250 -23.13 18.10 12.79
C ARG A 250 -21.87 17.36 12.39
N VAL A 251 -22.00 16.26 11.63
CA VAL A 251 -20.84 15.52 11.08
C VAL A 251 -20.00 16.43 10.19
N TRP A 252 -20.64 17.20 9.30
CA TRP A 252 -19.92 18.17 8.45
C TRP A 252 -19.16 19.21 9.27
N ALA A 253 -19.78 19.80 10.29
CA ALA A 253 -19.10 20.80 11.12
C ALA A 253 -17.83 20.24 11.78
N THR A 254 -17.87 18.99 12.27
CA THR A 254 -16.71 18.31 12.83
C THR A 254 -15.64 18.04 11.77
N VAL A 255 -16.02 17.47 10.62
CA VAL A 255 -15.09 17.19 9.50
C VAL A 255 -14.42 18.47 9.02
N GLN A 256 -15.20 19.54 8.83
CA GLN A 256 -14.68 20.83 8.38
C GLN A 256 -13.70 21.43 9.38
N ALA A 257 -13.98 21.35 10.68
CA ALA A 257 -13.09 21.84 11.72
C ALA A 257 -11.76 21.08 11.76
N GLU A 258 -11.80 19.75 11.71
CA GLU A 258 -10.59 18.91 11.73
C GLU A 258 -9.74 19.08 10.47
N MET A 259 -10.37 19.18 9.29
CA MET A 259 -9.66 19.46 8.04
C MET A 259 -9.02 20.86 8.05
N LYS A 260 -9.72 21.89 8.55
CA LYS A 260 -9.13 23.22 8.73
C LYS A 260 -7.93 23.19 9.67
N ARG A 261 -8.02 22.44 10.77
CA ARG A 261 -6.90 22.28 11.70
C ARG A 261 -5.70 21.63 11.04
N LEU A 262 -5.92 20.52 10.32
CA LEU A 262 -4.87 19.84 9.56
C LEU A 262 -4.20 20.79 8.55
N PHE A 263 -4.97 21.60 7.84
CA PHE A 263 -4.42 22.55 6.87
C PHE A 263 -3.68 23.71 7.52
N ALA A 264 -4.16 24.25 8.64
CA ALA A 264 -3.47 25.27 9.41
C ALA A 264 -2.10 24.76 9.91
N GLU A 265 -2.03 23.51 10.40
CA GLU A 265 -0.78 22.86 10.81
C GLU A 265 0.26 22.77 9.66
N HIS A 266 -0.18 22.88 8.40
CA HIS A 266 0.67 22.85 7.21
C HIS A 266 0.76 24.20 6.46
N GLY A 267 0.26 25.30 7.03
CA GLY A 267 0.29 26.63 6.40
C GLY A 267 -0.65 26.77 5.19
N LEU A 268 -1.73 25.99 5.17
CA LEU A 268 -2.71 25.89 4.08
C LEU A 268 -4.07 26.50 4.46
N ASP A 269 -4.10 27.51 5.33
CA ASP A 269 -5.33 28.18 5.82
C ASP A 269 -6.22 28.76 4.70
N HIS A 270 -5.62 29.00 3.54
CA HIS A 270 -6.26 29.55 2.35
C HIS A 270 -7.01 28.49 1.52
N VAL A 271 -6.90 27.20 1.85
CA VAL A 271 -7.60 26.13 1.14
C VAL A 271 -9.09 26.13 1.51
N ALA A 272 -9.95 26.35 0.53
CA ALA A 272 -11.40 26.39 0.71
C ALA A 272 -12.00 24.98 0.78
N LEU A 273 -12.88 24.75 1.75
CA LEU A 273 -13.64 23.50 1.93
C LEU A 273 -15.12 23.72 1.62
N GLU A 274 -15.64 22.97 0.66
CA GLU A 274 -17.05 22.98 0.25
C GLU A 274 -17.68 21.62 0.52
N ARG A 275 -18.85 21.59 1.16
CA ARG A 275 -19.62 20.35 1.31
C ARG A 275 -20.36 20.07 0.01
N ALA A 276 -20.21 18.85 -0.50
CA ALA A 276 -21.03 18.33 -1.58
C ALA A 276 -22.39 17.86 -1.06
N GLU A 277 -23.42 18.01 -1.89
CA GLU A 277 -24.74 17.41 -1.63
C GLU A 277 -24.76 15.94 -2.04
N GLU A 278 -23.99 15.56 -3.07
CA GLU A 278 -23.91 14.19 -3.52
C GLU A 278 -23.10 13.28 -2.57
N PRO A 279 -23.45 11.99 -2.48
CA PRO A 279 -22.71 11.03 -1.66
C PRO A 279 -21.34 10.69 -2.28
N PRO A 280 -20.43 10.05 -1.51
CA PRO A 280 -19.16 9.56 -2.04
C PRO A 280 -19.38 8.59 -3.21
N GLU A 281 -18.59 8.72 -4.27
CA GLU A 281 -18.75 7.92 -5.49
C GLU A 281 -17.58 6.93 -5.68
N GLN A 282 -17.86 5.83 -6.39
CA GLN A 282 -16.82 4.91 -6.84
C GLN A 282 -16.26 5.38 -8.18
N SER A 283 -14.98 5.11 -8.41
CA SER A 283 -14.36 5.27 -9.73
C SER A 283 -15.06 4.38 -10.77
N LYS A 284 -14.80 4.63 -12.06
CA LYS A 284 -15.29 3.78 -13.16
C LYS A 284 -14.91 2.29 -12.98
N GLY A 285 -13.81 2.01 -12.27
CA GLY A 285 -13.36 0.65 -11.92
C GLY A 285 -13.99 0.07 -10.63
N GLY A 286 -14.99 0.72 -10.04
CA GLY A 286 -15.65 0.27 -8.81
C GLY A 286 -14.86 0.52 -7.52
N LYS A 287 -13.60 0.99 -7.61
CA LYS A 287 -12.79 1.34 -6.45
C LYS A 287 -13.28 2.65 -5.84
N PHE A 288 -13.51 2.65 -4.53
CA PHE A 288 -13.70 3.86 -3.75
C PHE A 288 -12.34 4.55 -3.50
N ARG A 289 -12.19 5.79 -3.98
CA ARG A 289 -11.00 6.62 -3.69
C ARG A 289 -11.37 7.66 -2.65
N GLN A 290 -10.71 7.62 -1.49
CA GLN A 290 -10.94 8.59 -0.41
C GLN A 290 -10.51 10.00 -0.83
N VAL A 291 -9.43 10.10 -1.61
CA VAL A 291 -8.89 11.36 -2.14
C VAL A 291 -8.87 11.29 -3.66
N VAL A 292 -9.38 12.35 -4.31
CA VAL A 292 -9.34 12.55 -5.75
C VAL A 292 -8.59 13.88 -5.99
N PRO A 293 -7.32 13.83 -6.45
CA PRO A 293 -6.52 15.04 -6.67
C PRO A 293 -7.01 15.84 -7.89
N LEU A 294 -6.50 17.06 -8.03
CA LEU A 294 -6.80 17.90 -9.17
C LEU A 294 -6.29 17.21 -10.44
N SER A 295 -7.16 17.01 -11.42
CA SER A 295 -6.76 16.49 -12.74
C SER A 295 -6.11 17.60 -13.55
N ASP A 296 -4.97 17.34 -14.19
CA ASP A 296 -4.23 18.31 -15.02
C ASP A 296 -4.92 18.65 -16.36
N ARG A 297 -6.22 18.37 -16.52
CA ARG A 297 -6.97 18.67 -17.75
C ARG A 297 -8.22 19.51 -17.51
N PRO A 298 -8.47 20.52 -18.37
CA PRO A 298 -9.77 21.18 -18.43
C PRO A 298 -10.82 20.15 -18.83
N ARG A 299 -11.94 20.12 -18.10
CA ARG A 299 -13.13 19.36 -18.52
C ARG A 299 -13.63 19.99 -19.83
N SER A 300 -13.45 19.27 -20.95
CA SER A 300 -14.11 19.57 -22.22
C SER A 300 -15.54 19.03 -22.22
#